data_AF-A0A227JA43-F1
#
_entry.id   AF-A0A227JA43-F1
#
_cell.length_a   1.000
_cell.length_b   1.000
_cell.length_c   1.000
_cell.angle_alpha   90.00
_cell.angle_beta   90.00
_cell.angle_gamma   90.00
#
_symmetry.space_group_name_H-M   'P 1'
#
loop_
_entity.id
_entity.type
_entity.pdbx_description
1 polymer ?
#
loop_
_entity_poly.entity_id
_entity_poly.type
_entity_poly.pdbx_seq_one_letter_code
_entity_poly.pdbx_strand_id
1 'polypeptide(L)'
;AGKVPPAKVLVAGAGVAGLAAIGAAGSLGAIVRAFDVRPEVKEQVESMGAEFLTVDFQEDSGSGDGYAKEMSDDFNKKAAELYAEQAKDVDIIITTALIPGRPAPKLITKEMVDSMKAGSVIVDLAAANGGNCEYTVKDQVIMTDNG
;
A
#
# COMPACT_ATOMS: atom_id res chain seq x y z
N ALA A 1 -34.64 0.57 -1.32
CA ALA A 1 -33.27 1.13 -1.44
C ALA A 1 -32.42 0.13 -2.22
N GLY A 2 -31.59 0.58 -3.17
CA GLY A 2 -30.69 -0.30 -3.95
C GLY A 2 -29.47 -0.75 -3.15
N LYS A 3 -28.81 -1.83 -3.57
CA LYS A 3 -27.56 -2.32 -2.95
C LYS A 3 -26.41 -1.37 -3.31
N VAL A 4 -25.75 -0.79 -2.30
CA VAL A 4 -24.54 0.01 -2.46
C VAL A 4 -23.35 -0.87 -2.06
N PRO A 5 -22.34 -1.08 -2.93
CA PRO A 5 -21.16 -1.85 -2.57
C PRO A 5 -20.30 -1.10 -1.55
N PRO A 6 -19.60 -1.80 -0.65
CA PRO A 6 -18.63 -1.19 0.24
C PRO A 6 -17.43 -0.63 -0.54
N ALA A 7 -16.77 0.39 0.03
CA ALA A 7 -15.50 0.89 -0.50
C ALA A 7 -14.40 -0.16 -0.34
N LYS A 8 -13.42 -0.13 -1.24
CA LYS A 8 -12.21 -0.96 -1.22
C LYS A 8 -11.01 -0.13 -0.81
N VAL A 9 -10.30 -0.59 0.22
CA VAL A 9 -9.14 0.10 0.79
C VAL A 9 -7.90 -0.78 0.66
N LEU A 10 -6.84 -0.25 0.04
CA LEU A 10 -5.51 -0.85 0.07
C LEU A 10 -4.65 -0.16 1.13
N VAL A 11 -3.99 -0.94 1.98
CA VAL A 11 -2.99 -0.45 2.93
C VAL A 11 -1.60 -0.97 2.54
N ALA A 12 -0.71 -0.09 2.13
CA ALA A 12 0.66 -0.40 1.72
C ALA A 12 1.63 -0.19 2.91
N GLY A 13 1.96 -1.29 3.58
CA GLY A 13 2.69 -1.34 4.85
C GLY A 13 1.77 -1.70 6.01
N ALA A 14 2.14 -2.71 6.79
CA ALA A 14 1.41 -3.23 7.94
C ALA A 14 2.24 -3.07 9.24
N GLY A 15 2.91 -1.94 9.39
CA GLY A 15 3.43 -1.48 10.69
C GLY A 15 2.30 -0.97 11.59
N VAL A 16 2.64 -0.32 12.70
CA VAL A 16 1.64 0.21 13.66
C VAL A 16 0.59 1.11 12.98
N ALA A 17 1.03 2.03 12.13
CA ALA A 17 0.13 2.93 11.40
C ALA A 17 -0.76 2.18 10.39
N GLY A 18 -0.18 1.21 9.67
CA GLY A 18 -0.91 0.39 8.70
C GLY A 18 -1.99 -0.46 9.36
N LEU A 19 -1.66 -1.15 10.47
CA LEU A 19 -2.62 -1.94 11.23
C LEU A 19 -3.74 -1.08 11.82
N ALA A 20 -3.42 0.11 12.32
CA ALA A 20 -4.43 1.06 12.77
C ALA A 20 -5.37 1.48 11.62
N ALA A 21 -4.82 1.74 10.44
CA ALA A 21 -5.61 2.05 9.23
C ALA A 21 -6.50 0.87 8.81
N ILE A 22 -5.99 -0.36 8.84
CA ILE A 22 -6.76 -1.59 8.57
C ILE A 22 -7.94 -1.70 9.53
N GLY A 23 -7.70 -1.55 10.84
CA GLY A 23 -8.75 -1.65 11.85
C GLY A 23 -9.82 -0.56 11.68
N ALA A 24 -9.40 0.68 11.44
CA ALA A 24 -10.32 1.78 11.21
C ALA A 24 -11.17 1.58 9.95
N ALA A 25 -10.55 1.27 8.81
CA ALA A 25 -11.25 1.01 7.55
C ALA A 25 -12.20 -0.20 7.65
N GLY A 26 -11.75 -1.29 8.26
CA GLY A 26 -12.58 -2.47 8.49
C GLY A 26 -13.78 -2.17 9.38
N SER A 27 -13.61 -1.36 10.44
CA SER A 27 -14.71 -0.95 11.32
C SER A 27 -15.79 -0.11 10.63
N LEU A 28 -15.43 0.58 9.54
CA LEU A 28 -16.35 1.34 8.69
C LEU A 28 -17.06 0.45 7.64
N GLY A 29 -16.74 -0.84 7.59
CA GLY A 29 -17.34 -1.81 6.67
C GLY A 29 -16.69 -1.85 5.29
N ALA A 30 -15.47 -1.31 5.14
CA ALA A 30 -14.71 -1.42 3.90
C ALA A 30 -14.19 -2.84 3.65
N ILE A 31 -14.00 -3.20 2.39
CA ILE A 31 -13.18 -4.36 2.01
C ILE A 31 -11.72 -3.90 2.07
N VAL A 32 -10.97 -4.41 3.03
CA VAL A 32 -9.58 -4.01 3.24
C VAL A 32 -8.64 -5.08 2.70
N ARG A 33 -7.66 -4.63 1.91
CA ARG A 33 -6.51 -5.40 1.46
C ARG A 33 -5.25 -4.74 2.01
N ALA A 34 -4.25 -5.52 2.35
CA ALA A 34 -2.97 -4.98 2.78
C ALA A 34 -1.80 -5.75 2.18
N PHE A 35 -0.71 -5.04 1.94
CA PHE A 35 0.55 -5.62 1.50
C PHE A 35 1.68 -5.11 2.41
N ASP A 36 2.55 -6.00 2.86
CA ASP A 36 3.81 -5.68 3.53
C ASP A 36 4.86 -6.67 3.02
N VAL A 37 6.11 -6.23 2.99
CA VAL A 37 7.25 -7.04 2.54
C VAL A 37 7.62 -8.12 3.55
N ARG A 38 7.20 -7.94 4.81
CA ARG A 38 7.44 -8.84 5.92
C ARG A 38 6.34 -9.90 5.99
N PRO A 39 6.65 -11.19 5.77
CA PRO A 39 5.64 -12.24 5.85
C PRO A 39 5.06 -12.44 7.26
N GLU A 40 5.80 -12.09 8.31
CA GLU A 40 5.39 -12.29 9.70
C GLU A 40 4.18 -11.45 10.14
N VAL A 41 3.83 -10.39 9.40
CA VAL A 41 2.65 -9.56 9.71
C VAL A 41 1.35 -10.11 9.10
N LYS A 42 1.44 -11.17 8.28
CA LYS A 42 0.30 -11.77 7.57
C LYS A 42 -0.83 -12.18 8.54
N GLU A 43 -0.50 -12.98 9.54
CA GLU A 43 -1.48 -13.48 10.52
C GLU A 43 -2.17 -12.33 11.25
N GLN A 44 -1.44 -11.24 11.53
CA GLN A 44 -2.00 -10.07 12.18
C GLN A 44 -3.00 -9.34 11.27
N VAL A 45 -2.66 -9.12 10.01
CA VAL A 45 -3.56 -8.52 9.00
C VAL A 45 -4.84 -9.36 8.85
N GLU A 46 -4.69 -10.67 8.68
CA GLU A 46 -5.82 -11.59 8.48
C GLU A 46 -6.71 -11.66 9.75
N SER A 47 -6.12 -11.61 10.95
CA SER A 47 -6.89 -11.57 12.22
C SER A 47 -7.78 -10.33 12.35
N MET A 48 -7.45 -9.25 11.65
CA MET A 48 -8.22 -8.01 11.60
C MET A 48 -9.28 -8.03 10.47
N GLY A 49 -9.38 -9.13 9.72
CA GLY A 49 -10.36 -9.30 8.64
C GLY A 49 -9.96 -8.69 7.30
N ALA A 50 -8.70 -8.30 7.13
CA ALA A 50 -8.17 -7.82 5.86
C ALA A 50 -7.52 -8.96 5.06
N GLU A 51 -7.55 -8.84 3.73
CA GLU A 51 -6.85 -9.75 2.82
C GLU A 51 -5.36 -9.37 2.78
N PHE A 52 -4.47 -10.29 3.14
CA PHE A 52 -3.03 -10.09 2.98
C PHE A 52 -2.59 -10.48 1.57
N LEU A 53 -2.21 -9.49 0.77
CA LEU A 53 -1.72 -9.69 -0.58
C LEU A 53 -0.28 -10.19 -0.55
N THR A 54 0.05 -11.12 -1.43
CA THR A 54 1.39 -11.71 -1.54
C THR A 54 1.91 -11.55 -2.96
N VAL A 55 3.22 -11.33 -3.10
CA VAL A 55 3.92 -11.51 -4.37
C VAL A 55 4.53 -12.89 -4.39
N ASP A 56 4.33 -13.65 -5.47
CA ASP A 56 4.98 -14.93 -5.65
C ASP A 56 6.48 -14.72 -5.90
N PHE A 57 7.27 -14.82 -4.83
CA PHE A 57 8.73 -14.74 -4.87
C PHE A 57 9.34 -15.97 -4.20
N GLN A 58 10.13 -16.74 -4.94
CA GLN A 58 11.00 -17.76 -4.37
C GLN A 58 12.34 -17.12 -4.03
N GLU A 59 12.58 -16.95 -2.74
CA GLU A 59 13.88 -16.51 -2.26
C GLU A 59 14.86 -17.69 -2.39
N ASP A 60 15.81 -17.58 -3.32
CA ASP A 60 16.91 -18.53 -3.42
C ASP A 60 17.68 -18.45 -2.09
N SER A 61 17.67 -19.56 -1.33
CA SER A 61 18.13 -19.66 0.06
C SER A 61 19.66 -19.52 0.18
N GLY A 62 20.16 -18.30 -0.04
CA GLY A 62 21.54 -17.89 0.14
C GLY A 62 21.70 -17.10 1.44
N SER A 63 22.34 -17.73 2.42
CA SER A 63 22.64 -17.22 3.76
C SER A 63 23.24 -15.81 3.77
N GLY A 64 22.60 -14.87 4.47
CA GLY A 64 23.14 -13.53 4.74
C GLY A 64 22.18 -12.73 5.61
N ASP A 65 22.72 -12.00 6.60
CA ASP A 65 22.00 -11.30 7.67
C ASP A 65 20.68 -10.64 7.21
N GLY A 66 19.59 -10.88 7.97
CA GLY A 66 18.18 -10.62 7.63
C GLY A 66 17.75 -9.16 7.40
N TYR A 67 18.66 -8.30 6.98
CA TYR A 67 18.44 -6.95 6.47
C TYR A 67 19.09 -6.71 5.10
N ALA A 68 19.85 -7.68 4.56
CA ALA A 68 20.85 -7.45 3.50
C ALA A 68 20.55 -8.15 2.17
N LYS A 69 19.42 -7.82 1.56
CA LYS A 69 19.37 -7.58 0.12
C LYS A 69 18.21 -6.61 -0.10
N GLU A 70 18.50 -5.46 -0.72
CA GLU A 70 17.47 -4.75 -1.46
C GLU A 70 16.65 -5.81 -2.19
N MET A 71 15.36 -5.89 -1.85
CA MET A 71 14.42 -6.83 -2.46
C MET A 71 14.76 -6.93 -3.94
N SER A 72 15.00 -8.15 -4.43
CA SER A 72 15.52 -8.35 -5.79
C SER A 72 14.73 -7.50 -6.79
N ASP A 73 15.37 -7.05 -7.87
CA ASP A 73 14.68 -6.27 -8.91
C ASP A 73 13.37 -6.96 -9.36
N ASP A 74 13.34 -8.30 -9.32
CA ASP A 74 12.15 -9.11 -9.58
C ASP A 74 11.05 -8.94 -8.51
N PHE A 75 11.40 -8.97 -7.22
CA PHE A 75 10.43 -8.69 -6.14
C PHE A 75 9.86 -7.27 -6.27
N ASN A 76 10.73 -6.27 -6.45
CA ASN A 76 10.28 -4.87 -6.58
C ASN A 76 9.36 -4.69 -7.79
N LYS A 77 9.69 -5.35 -8.91
CA LYS A 77 8.85 -5.36 -10.10
C LYS A 77 7.49 -6.00 -9.83
N LYS A 78 7.45 -7.18 -9.21
CA LYS A 78 6.16 -7.84 -8.87
C LYS A 78 5.35 -7.04 -7.86
N ALA A 79 5.98 -6.39 -6.90
CA ALA A 79 5.30 -5.50 -5.97
C ALA A 79 4.71 -4.29 -6.70
N ALA A 80 5.45 -3.68 -7.64
CA ALA A 80 4.94 -2.60 -8.48
C ALA A 80 3.77 -3.04 -9.38
N GLU A 81 3.84 -4.25 -9.96
CA GLU A 81 2.73 -4.85 -10.72
C GLU A 81 1.49 -5.04 -9.84
N LEU A 82 1.67 -5.57 -8.63
CA LEU A 82 0.60 -5.72 -7.64
C LEU A 82 -0.05 -4.36 -7.32
N TYR A 83 0.74 -3.32 -7.05
CA TYR A 83 0.20 -1.97 -6.80
C TYR A 83 -0.56 -1.42 -8.01
N ALA A 84 -0.04 -1.59 -9.23
CA ALA A 84 -0.70 -1.14 -10.45
C ALA A 84 -2.04 -1.86 -10.71
N GLU A 85 -2.11 -3.15 -10.40
CA GLU A 85 -3.36 -3.92 -10.51
C GLU A 85 -4.37 -3.48 -9.45
N GLN A 86 -3.95 -3.31 -8.20
CA GLN A 86 -4.83 -2.88 -7.13
C GLN A 86 -5.34 -1.44 -7.33
N ALA A 87 -4.49 -0.52 -7.80
CA ALA A 87 -4.86 0.89 -8.00
C ALA A 87 -6.08 1.07 -8.91
N LYS A 88 -6.23 0.20 -9.93
CA LYS A 88 -7.39 0.22 -10.84
C LYS A 88 -8.71 -0.21 -10.17
N ASP A 89 -8.63 -1.01 -9.10
CA ASP A 89 -9.80 -1.62 -8.46
C ASP A 89 -10.21 -0.91 -7.15
N VAL A 90 -9.24 -0.42 -6.37
CA VAL A 90 -9.51 0.15 -5.05
C VAL A 90 -9.93 1.62 -5.10
N ASP A 91 -10.67 2.05 -4.09
CA ASP A 91 -11.20 3.42 -3.99
C ASP A 91 -10.30 4.28 -3.09
N ILE A 92 -9.57 3.66 -2.14
CA ILE A 92 -8.65 4.35 -1.23
C ILE A 92 -7.34 3.58 -1.14
N ILE A 93 -6.21 4.29 -1.18
CA ILE A 93 -4.88 3.75 -0.86
C ILE A 93 -4.30 4.51 0.33
N ILE A 94 -3.83 3.78 1.35
CA ILE A 94 -3.13 4.35 2.51
C ILE A 94 -1.70 3.80 2.49
N THR A 95 -0.71 4.67 2.31
CA THR A 95 0.71 4.25 2.25
C THR A 95 1.44 4.62 3.53
N THR A 96 2.15 3.66 4.12
CA THR A 96 2.85 3.85 5.39
C THR A 96 4.29 3.34 5.37
N ALA A 97 4.87 3.11 4.19
CA ALA A 97 6.20 2.52 4.08
C ALA A 97 7.26 3.58 4.35
N LEU A 98 7.99 3.41 5.45
CA LEU A 98 9.03 4.34 5.88
C LEU A 98 10.21 3.60 6.52
N ILE A 99 11.42 3.89 6.03
CA ILE A 99 12.67 3.40 6.62
C ILE A 99 13.35 4.59 7.31
N PRO A 100 13.62 4.51 8.64
CA PRO A 100 14.31 5.57 9.35
C PRO A 100 15.65 5.96 8.69
N GLY A 101 15.87 7.26 8.51
CA GLY A 101 17.10 7.80 7.92
C GLY A 101 17.21 7.69 6.39
N ARG A 102 16.20 7.14 5.70
CA ARG A 102 16.14 7.09 4.24
C ARG A 102 14.93 7.86 3.70
N PRO A 103 14.98 8.34 2.44
CA PRO A 103 13.79 8.80 1.74
C PRO A 103 12.73 7.68 1.69
N ALA A 104 11.46 8.08 1.71
CA ALA A 104 10.35 7.16 1.51
C ALA A 104 10.45 6.50 0.11
N PRO A 105 10.26 5.17 0.00
CA PRO A 105 10.26 4.51 -1.30
C PRO A 105 9.04 4.95 -2.11
N LYS A 106 9.21 5.15 -3.43
CA LYS A 106 8.09 5.40 -4.35
C LYS A 106 7.38 4.08 -4.66
N LEU A 107 6.18 3.92 -4.12
CA LEU A 107 5.35 2.72 -4.29
C LEU A 107 4.24 2.96 -5.31
N ILE A 108 3.65 4.15 -5.31
CA ILE A 108 2.53 4.53 -6.17
C ILE A 108 3.02 5.57 -7.18
N THR A 109 3.17 5.16 -8.44
CA THR A 109 3.58 6.06 -9.52
C THR A 109 2.43 6.92 -10.00
N LYS A 110 2.73 8.01 -10.73
CA LYS A 110 1.69 8.86 -11.33
C LYS A 110 0.74 8.06 -12.22
N GLU A 111 1.27 7.16 -13.03
CA GLU A 111 0.47 6.32 -13.94
C GLU A 111 -0.50 5.42 -13.16
N MET A 112 -0.09 4.94 -11.98
CA MET A 112 -0.98 4.17 -11.10
C MET A 112 -2.11 5.05 -10.57
N VAL A 113 -1.80 6.27 -10.11
CA VAL A 113 -2.82 7.23 -9.64
C VAL A 113 -3.79 7.61 -10.75
N ASP A 114 -3.27 7.91 -11.94
CA ASP A 114 -4.06 8.30 -13.11
C ASP A 114 -4.97 7.14 -13.59
N SER A 115 -4.62 5.89 -13.24
CA SER A 115 -5.43 4.70 -13.54
C SER A 115 -6.52 4.39 -12.50
N MET A 116 -6.53 5.10 -11.36
CA MET A 116 -7.56 4.92 -10.34
C MET A 116 -8.92 5.41 -10.84
N LYS A 117 -9.99 5.05 -10.13
CA LYS A 117 -11.32 5.61 -10.39
C LYS A 117 -11.35 7.09 -10.00
N ALA A 118 -12.14 7.87 -10.73
CA ALA A 118 -12.42 9.25 -10.37
C ALA A 118 -13.04 9.33 -8.96
N GLY A 119 -12.57 10.26 -8.13
CA GLY A 119 -12.97 10.41 -6.73
C GLY A 119 -12.24 9.49 -5.74
N SER A 120 -11.29 8.68 -6.21
CA SER A 120 -10.43 7.87 -5.33
C SER A 120 -9.51 8.76 -4.49
N VAL A 121 -9.10 8.25 -3.32
CA VAL A 121 -8.27 9.01 -2.37
C VAL A 121 -6.98 8.26 -2.05
N ILE A 122 -5.85 8.98 -2.02
CA ILE A 122 -4.59 8.48 -1.49
C ILE A 122 -4.23 9.25 -0.22
N VAL A 123 -3.89 8.52 0.85
CA VAL A 123 -3.38 9.09 2.09
C VAL A 123 -1.95 8.63 2.30
N ASP A 124 -0.99 9.55 2.14
CA ASP A 124 0.43 9.26 2.20
C ASP A 124 1.05 9.66 3.54
N LEU A 125 1.20 8.68 4.44
CA LEU A 125 1.75 8.91 5.78
C LEU A 125 3.27 9.12 5.75
N ALA A 126 3.93 8.82 4.62
CA ALA A 126 5.36 9.02 4.43
C ALA A 126 5.71 10.37 3.80
N ALA A 127 4.74 11.27 3.61
CA ALA A 127 4.91 12.58 2.97
C ALA A 127 6.05 13.43 3.58
N ALA A 128 6.25 13.33 4.90
CA ALA A 128 7.32 14.05 5.60
C ALA A 128 8.73 13.67 5.13
N ASN A 129 8.89 12.48 4.55
CA ASN A 129 10.16 11.90 4.10
C ASN A 129 10.22 11.73 2.58
N GLY A 130 9.40 12.49 1.83
CA GLY A 130 9.35 12.47 0.37
C GLY A 130 8.12 11.79 -0.21
N GLY A 131 7.35 11.05 0.60
CA GLY A 131 6.09 10.41 0.20
C GLY A 131 6.27 9.10 -0.57
N ASN A 132 5.37 8.15 -0.35
CA ASN A 132 5.30 6.93 -1.15
C ASN A 132 4.57 7.11 -2.49
N CYS A 133 3.80 8.19 -2.65
CA CYS A 133 3.14 8.54 -3.90
C CYS A 133 3.93 9.64 -4.64
N GLU A 134 3.96 9.58 -5.97
CA GLU A 134 4.64 10.57 -6.81
C GLU A 134 3.89 11.89 -6.96
N TYR A 135 2.58 11.90 -6.72
CA TYR A 135 1.79 13.13 -6.65
C TYR A 135 1.87 13.83 -5.29
N THR A 136 2.44 13.18 -4.26
CA THR A 136 2.50 13.74 -2.91
C THR A 136 3.29 15.04 -2.87
N VAL A 137 2.62 16.09 -2.42
CA VAL A 137 3.24 17.34 -1.97
C VAL A 137 3.01 17.44 -0.47
N LYS A 138 4.09 17.51 0.29
CA LYS A 138 4.03 17.53 1.76
C LYS A 138 3.12 18.67 2.25
N ASP A 139 2.28 18.34 3.23
CA ASP A 139 1.34 19.25 3.91
C ASP A 139 0.29 19.88 2.98
N GLN A 140 0.01 19.25 1.82
CA GLN A 140 -0.99 19.71 0.86
C GLN A 140 -1.93 18.58 0.43
N VAL A 141 -3.16 18.96 0.07
CA VAL A 141 -4.10 18.10 -0.64
C VAL A 141 -3.99 18.44 -2.12
N ILE A 142 -3.60 17.45 -2.92
CA ILE A 142 -3.49 17.58 -4.38
C ILE A 142 -4.69 16.87 -5.00
N MET A 143 -5.31 17.52 -5.97
CA MET A 143 -6.38 16.96 -6.81
C MET A 143 -5.78 16.72 -8.20
N THR A 144 -5.95 15.52 -8.74
CA THR A 144 -5.49 15.21 -10.10
C THR A 144 -6.60 15.56 -11.10
N ASP A 145 -6.29 15.50 -12.39
CA ASP A 145 -7.29 15.76 -13.44
C ASP A 145 -8.45 14.74 -13.42
N ASN A 146 -8.26 13.58 -12.78
CA ASN A 146 -9.26 12.53 -12.64
C ASN A 146 -10.22 12.77 -11.45
N GLY A 147 -10.08 13.88 -10.72
CA GLY A 147 -10.90 14.25 -9.57
C GLY A 147 -10.43 13.60 -8.29
#